data_AF-A0A8J4VA30-F1
#
_entry.id   AF-A0A8J4VA30-F1
#
_cell.length_a   1.000
_cell.length_b   1.000
_cell.length_c   1.000
_cell.angle_alpha   90.00
_cell.angle_beta   90.00
_cell.angle_gamma   90.00
#
_symmetry.space_group_name_H-M   'P 1'
#
loop_
_entity.id
_entity.type
_entity.pdbx_description
1 polymer ?
#
loop_
_entity_poly.entity_id
_entity_poly.type
_entity_poly.pdbx_seq_one_letter_code
_entity_poly.pdbx_strand_id
1 'polypeptide(L)'
;METKEAQALLEGQAEIWQHLFGFADSMALKCAVEICIADTVNSHGGPITLCQIAAGIVNSPSLDIPPIMRSLVRKKILTAHNPSDGRDTLYGLTPASKWLLHDVELSLVPMVLMENHPWQLAPWHYLSQCVKEGGIAFKKAHGCEIWDFASKNPEFNKIFNDAMACLAKIVMGVVLEEYKNGFDCLGSLVDV
;
A
#
# COMPACT_ATOMS: atom_id res chain seq x y z
N MET A 1 -8.99 -1.01 -43.08
CA MET A 1 -9.57 -0.02 -42.14
C MET A 1 -10.17 -0.75 -40.95
N GLU A 2 -11.02 -1.76 -41.19
CA GLU A 2 -11.57 -2.68 -40.16
C GLU A 2 -10.53 -3.32 -39.21
N THR A 3 -9.35 -3.72 -39.70
CA THR A 3 -8.32 -4.33 -38.84
C THR A 3 -7.73 -3.36 -37.81
N LYS A 4 -7.67 -2.05 -38.12
CA LYS A 4 -7.15 -1.04 -37.20
C LYS A 4 -8.18 -0.70 -36.12
N GLU A 5 -9.47 -0.65 -36.49
CA GLU A 5 -10.57 -0.43 -35.54
C GLU A 5 -10.73 -1.62 -34.59
N ALA A 6 -10.63 -2.86 -35.10
CA ALA A 6 -10.65 -4.05 -34.27
C ALA A 6 -9.47 -4.09 -33.27
N GLN A 7 -8.27 -3.71 -33.72
CA GLN A 7 -7.09 -3.63 -32.86
C GLN A 7 -7.27 -2.56 -31.77
N ALA A 8 -7.74 -1.36 -32.13
CA ALA A 8 -8.00 -0.30 -31.16
C ALA A 8 -9.06 -0.69 -30.11
N LEU A 9 -10.08 -1.46 -30.52
CA LEU A 9 -11.10 -1.96 -29.60
C LEU A 9 -10.51 -2.96 -28.59
N LEU A 10 -9.61 -3.84 -29.03
CA LEU A 10 -8.92 -4.79 -28.16
C LEU A 10 -7.99 -4.08 -27.17
N GLU A 11 -7.28 -3.04 -27.62
CA GLU A 11 -6.45 -2.18 -26.76
C GLU A 11 -7.30 -1.49 -25.69
N GLY A 12 -8.42 -0.88 -26.11
CA GLY A 12 -9.38 -0.28 -25.17
C GLY A 12 -9.97 -1.29 -24.18
N GLN A 13 -10.25 -2.53 -24.60
CA GLN A 13 -10.69 -3.59 -23.68
C GLN A 13 -9.60 -3.91 -22.64
N ALA A 14 -8.34 -4.03 -23.06
CA ALA A 14 -7.23 -4.30 -22.16
C ALA A 14 -7.03 -3.17 -21.15
N GLU A 15 -7.19 -1.91 -21.56
CA GLU A 15 -7.15 -0.74 -20.67
C GLU A 15 -8.25 -0.80 -19.61
N ILE A 16 -9.50 -1.08 -19.99
CA ILE A 16 -10.60 -1.22 -19.03
C ILE A 16 -10.34 -2.37 -18.04
N TRP A 17 -9.79 -3.49 -18.50
CA TRP A 17 -9.43 -4.59 -17.61
C TRP A 17 -8.34 -4.21 -16.60
N GLN A 18 -7.37 -3.39 -16.97
CA GLN A 18 -6.35 -2.91 -16.03
C GLN A 18 -6.98 -2.10 -14.89
N HIS A 19 -7.97 -1.25 -15.19
CA HIS A 19 -8.69 -0.50 -14.16
C HIS A 19 -9.64 -1.39 -13.34
N LEU A 20 -10.37 -2.30 -14.00
CA LEU A 20 -11.30 -3.22 -13.33
C LEU A 20 -10.59 -4.08 -12.28
N PHE A 21 -9.38 -4.55 -12.57
CA PHE A 21 -8.60 -5.40 -11.68
C PHE A 21 -7.52 -4.64 -10.89
N GLY A 22 -7.44 -3.32 -11.00
CA GLY A 22 -6.45 -2.51 -10.30
C GLY A 22 -6.52 -2.65 -8.77
N PHE A 23 -7.72 -2.92 -8.21
CA PHE A 23 -7.88 -3.18 -6.78
C PHE A 23 -7.09 -4.40 -6.29
N ALA A 24 -6.88 -5.40 -7.17
CA ALA A 24 -6.14 -6.60 -6.82
C ALA A 24 -4.68 -6.30 -6.52
N ASP A 25 -4.10 -5.29 -7.16
CA ASP A 25 -2.74 -4.83 -6.87
C ASP A 25 -2.65 -4.23 -5.45
N SER A 26 -3.61 -3.39 -5.07
CA SER A 26 -3.68 -2.82 -3.72
C SER A 26 -3.91 -3.89 -2.66
N MET A 27 -4.78 -4.87 -2.92
CA MET A 27 -5.02 -6.00 -2.01
C MET A 27 -3.80 -6.92 -1.89
N ALA A 28 -3.07 -7.17 -2.99
CA ALA A 28 -1.84 -7.94 -2.95
C ALA A 28 -0.75 -7.21 -2.12
N LEU A 29 -0.68 -5.88 -2.23
CA LEU A 29 0.21 -5.07 -1.41
C LEU A 29 -0.16 -5.13 0.08
N LYS A 30 -1.44 -4.95 0.41
CA LYS A 30 -1.94 -5.12 1.78
C LYS A 30 -1.61 -6.50 2.34
N CYS A 31 -1.87 -7.55 1.57
CA CYS A 31 -1.54 -8.91 1.98
C CYS A 31 -0.04 -9.06 2.27
N ALA A 32 0.82 -8.58 1.38
CA ALA A 32 2.28 -8.64 1.56
C ALA A 32 2.76 -7.95 2.85
N VAL A 33 2.09 -6.86 3.24
CA VAL A 33 2.30 -6.16 4.52
C VAL A 33 1.78 -6.99 5.69
N GLU A 34 0.54 -7.48 5.64
CA GLU A 34 -0.07 -8.25 6.74
C GLU A 34 0.69 -9.54 7.09
N ILE A 35 1.31 -10.19 6.10
CA ILE A 35 2.16 -11.38 6.31
C ILE A 35 3.66 -11.07 6.33
N CYS A 36 4.04 -9.80 6.48
CA CYS A 36 5.41 -9.34 6.74
C CYS A 36 6.46 -9.89 5.75
N ILE A 37 6.15 -9.92 4.45
CA ILE A 37 7.07 -10.46 3.43
C ILE A 37 8.38 -9.66 3.40
N ALA A 38 8.27 -8.32 3.39
CA ALA A 38 9.43 -7.44 3.32
C ALA A 38 10.35 -7.63 4.55
N ASP A 39 9.76 -7.74 5.74
CA ASP A 39 10.48 -7.98 7.00
C ASP A 39 11.17 -9.33 7.02
N THR A 40 10.49 -10.36 6.51
CA THR A 40 11.05 -11.72 6.42
C THR A 40 12.30 -11.72 5.54
N VAL A 41 12.26 -11.09 4.35
CA VAL A 41 13.44 -10.97 3.49
C VAL A 41 14.52 -10.09 4.16
N ASN A 42 14.13 -8.98 4.81
CA ASN A 42 15.07 -8.07 5.46
C ASN A 42 15.84 -8.72 6.61
N SER A 43 15.15 -9.50 7.45
CA SER A 43 15.74 -10.18 8.61
C SER A 43 16.78 -11.23 8.23
N HIS A 44 16.71 -11.79 7.02
CA HIS A 44 17.70 -12.71 6.48
C HIS A 44 18.94 -12.01 5.90
N GLY A 45 18.92 -10.68 5.76
CA GLY A 45 20.06 -9.88 5.27
C GLY A 45 20.36 -10.01 3.78
N GLY A 46 19.50 -10.66 2.99
CA GLY A 46 19.69 -10.84 1.56
C GLY A 46 18.55 -11.60 0.88
N PRO A 47 18.63 -11.84 -0.44
CA PRO A 47 17.61 -12.57 -1.17
C PRO A 47 17.43 -14.02 -0.67
N ILE A 48 16.18 -14.46 -0.52
CA ILE A 48 15.82 -15.77 0.05
C ILE A 48 14.82 -16.54 -0.81
N THR A 49 14.73 -17.86 -0.62
CA THR A 49 13.81 -18.71 -1.39
C THR A 49 12.35 -18.54 -0.94
N LEU A 50 11.42 -18.97 -1.78
CA LEU A 50 10.00 -19.00 -1.43
C LEU A 50 9.74 -19.82 -0.16
N CYS A 51 10.45 -20.94 0.03
CA CYS A 51 10.33 -21.78 1.22
C CYS A 51 10.77 -21.04 2.49
N GLN A 52 11.83 -20.23 2.42
CA GLN A 52 12.28 -19.42 3.54
C GLN A 52 11.28 -18.31 3.88
N ILE A 53 10.69 -17.67 2.86
CA ILE A 53 9.60 -16.70 3.07
C ILE A 53 8.40 -17.37 3.74
N ALA A 54 7.99 -18.53 3.22
CA ALA A 54 6.87 -19.30 3.76
C ALA A 54 7.10 -19.71 5.23
N ALA A 55 8.32 -20.11 5.58
CA ALA A 55 8.70 -20.48 6.95
C ALA A 55 8.68 -19.31 7.93
N GLY A 56 8.87 -18.07 7.46
CA GLY A 56 8.76 -16.86 8.27
C GLY A 56 7.31 -16.44 8.59
N ILE A 57 6.32 -16.98 7.86
CA ILE A 57 4.91 -16.64 8.05
C ILE A 57 4.32 -17.55 9.14
N VAL A 58 4.03 -16.97 10.30
CA VAL A 58 3.47 -17.68 11.46
C VAL A 58 2.06 -18.22 11.12
N ASN A 59 1.79 -19.48 11.49
CA ASN A 59 0.46 -20.14 11.43
C ASN A 59 -0.14 -20.38 10.04
N SER A 60 0.59 -20.93 9.06
CA SER A 60 -0.03 -21.28 7.77
C SER A 60 0.29 -22.70 7.27
N PRO A 61 -0.68 -23.65 7.39
CA PRO A 61 -0.50 -25.05 6.97
C PRO A 61 -0.58 -25.26 5.45
N SER A 62 -1.00 -24.25 4.67
CA SER A 62 -1.13 -24.31 3.22
C SER A 62 -0.97 -22.90 2.64
N LEU A 63 0.26 -22.57 2.25
CA LEU A 63 0.60 -21.25 1.70
C LEU A 63 0.57 -21.28 0.16
N ASP A 64 -0.53 -20.82 -0.44
CA ASP A 64 -0.55 -20.45 -1.87
C ASP A 64 0.01 -19.02 -2.05
N ILE A 65 1.26 -18.83 -1.65
CA ILE A 65 2.04 -17.60 -1.82
C ILE A 65 2.44 -17.29 -3.29
N PRO A 66 2.67 -18.27 -4.20
CA PRO A 66 3.21 -17.99 -5.53
C PRO A 66 2.49 -16.88 -6.33
N PRO A 67 1.14 -16.76 -6.32
CA PRO A 67 0.46 -15.68 -7.03
C PRO A 67 0.81 -14.28 -6.52
N ILE A 68 0.88 -14.09 -5.20
CA ILE A 68 1.22 -12.80 -4.58
C ILE A 68 2.66 -12.43 -4.92
N MET A 69 3.61 -13.37 -4.77
CA MET A 69 5.01 -13.11 -5.08
C MET A 69 5.23 -12.76 -6.55
N ARG A 70 4.56 -13.46 -7.48
CA ARG A 70 4.60 -13.10 -8.90
C ARG A 70 4.05 -11.69 -9.14
N SER A 71 2.98 -11.30 -8.46
CA SER A 71 2.42 -9.95 -8.57
C SER A 71 3.42 -8.90 -8.09
N LEU A 72 3.99 -9.07 -6.88
CA LEU A 72 4.98 -8.16 -6.30
C LEU A 72 6.22 -8.01 -7.18
N VAL A 73 6.69 -9.11 -7.77
CA VAL A 73 7.84 -9.09 -8.70
C VAL A 73 7.48 -8.37 -10.00
N ARG A 74 6.32 -8.65 -10.60
CA ARG A 74 5.84 -7.99 -11.82
C ARG A 74 5.70 -6.47 -11.62
N LYS A 75 5.27 -6.06 -10.42
CA LYS A 75 5.16 -4.65 -10.00
C LYS A 75 6.47 -4.04 -9.53
N LYS A 76 7.58 -4.79 -9.60
CA LYS A 76 8.92 -4.36 -9.18
C LYS A 76 9.00 -3.93 -7.70
N ILE A 77 8.12 -4.48 -6.87
CA ILE A 77 8.17 -4.34 -5.41
C ILE A 77 9.24 -5.29 -4.87
N LEU A 78 9.32 -6.51 -5.40
CA LEU A 78 10.39 -7.47 -5.11
C LEU A 78 11.18 -7.80 -6.37
N THR A 79 12.42 -8.28 -6.20
CA THR A 79 13.19 -8.90 -7.28
C THR A 79 13.04 -10.41 -7.21
N ALA A 80 13.13 -11.09 -8.36
CA ALA A 80 13.29 -12.55 -8.42
C ALA A 80 14.51 -12.86 -9.29
N HIS A 81 15.44 -13.65 -8.75
CA HIS A 81 16.65 -14.10 -9.42
C HIS A 81 16.66 -15.62 -9.48
N ASN A 82 16.87 -16.20 -10.65
CA ASN A 82 17.04 -17.64 -10.82
C ASN A 82 18.54 -17.97 -10.86
N PRO A 83 19.11 -18.60 -9.83
CA PRO A 83 20.50 -19.02 -9.84
C PRO A 83 20.82 -19.94 -11.02
N SER A 84 21.98 -19.75 -11.65
CA SER A 84 22.42 -20.56 -12.80
C SER A 84 22.79 -22.00 -12.45
N ASP A 85 22.91 -22.31 -11.16
CA ASP A 85 23.26 -23.64 -10.64
C ASP A 85 22.03 -24.53 -10.37
N GLY A 86 20.84 -24.10 -10.82
CA GLY A 86 19.61 -24.88 -10.70
C GLY A 86 18.97 -24.84 -9.31
N ARG A 87 19.45 -23.97 -8.42
CA ARG A 87 18.79 -23.69 -7.13
C ARG A 87 17.48 -22.93 -7.33
N ASP A 88 16.67 -22.96 -6.28
CA ASP A 88 15.38 -22.26 -6.22
C ASP A 88 15.53 -20.75 -6.47
N THR A 89 14.48 -20.15 -7.04
CA THR A 89 14.37 -18.70 -7.23
C THR A 89 14.56 -17.96 -5.91
N LEU A 90 15.43 -16.94 -5.93
CA LEU A 90 15.70 -16.06 -4.80
C LEU A 90 14.93 -14.74 -4.95
N TYR A 91 14.21 -14.36 -3.91
CA TYR A 91 13.43 -13.13 -3.83
C TYR A 91 14.16 -12.11 -2.96
N GLY A 92 14.32 -10.89 -3.48
CA GLY A 92 15.06 -9.81 -2.82
C GLY A 92 14.24 -8.52 -2.71
N LEU A 93 14.66 -7.66 -1.79
CA LEU A 93 14.06 -6.34 -1.62
C LEU A 93 14.50 -5.37 -2.72
N THR A 94 13.58 -4.52 -3.14
CA THR A 94 13.84 -3.31 -3.93
C THR A 94 13.79 -2.07 -3.03
N PRO A 95 14.20 -0.88 -3.51
CA PRO A 95 13.94 0.37 -2.82
C PRO A 95 12.45 0.58 -2.50
N ALA A 96 11.53 0.13 -3.35
CA ALA A 96 10.10 0.23 -3.12
C ALA A 96 9.64 -0.63 -1.92
N SER A 97 10.06 -1.89 -1.85
CA SER A 97 9.68 -2.77 -0.72
C SER A 97 10.27 -2.33 0.63
N LYS A 98 11.33 -1.52 0.65
CA LYS A 98 11.88 -1.01 1.92
C LYS A 98 10.90 -0.08 2.66
N TRP A 99 9.99 0.57 1.93
CA TRP A 99 8.90 1.34 2.53
C TRP A 99 7.82 0.47 3.20
N LEU A 100 7.88 -0.85 2.99
CA LEU A 100 6.92 -1.82 3.54
C LEU A 100 7.50 -2.58 4.74
N LEU A 101 8.64 -2.13 5.28
CA LEU A 101 9.20 -2.68 6.51
C LEU A 101 8.44 -2.14 7.73
N HIS A 102 8.20 -3.04 8.68
CA HIS A 102 7.65 -2.71 9.99
C HIS A 102 8.76 -2.16 10.90
N ASP A 103 8.35 -1.40 11.92
CA ASP A 103 9.22 -0.90 13.00
C ASP A 103 10.46 -0.11 12.55
N VAL A 104 10.43 0.43 11.33
CA VAL A 104 11.42 1.41 10.84
C VAL A 104 10.84 2.82 10.89
N GLU A 105 11.71 3.82 11.03
CA GLU A 105 11.30 5.21 11.19
C GLU A 105 10.49 5.75 10.00
N LEU A 106 10.91 5.42 8.78
CA LEU A 106 10.25 5.80 7.53
C LEU A 106 9.59 4.57 6.91
N SER A 107 8.28 4.43 7.15
CA SER A 107 7.47 3.32 6.67
C SER A 107 6.13 3.81 6.13
N LEU A 108 5.65 3.16 5.07
CA LEU A 108 4.30 3.33 4.52
C LEU A 108 3.34 2.21 4.96
N VAL A 109 3.78 1.27 5.80
CA VAL A 109 2.94 0.18 6.32
C VAL A 109 1.62 0.70 6.91
N PRO A 110 1.61 1.70 7.83
CA PRO A 110 0.35 2.17 8.41
C PRO A 110 -0.59 2.78 7.37
N MET A 111 -0.05 3.49 6.38
CA MET A 111 -0.81 4.06 5.26
C MET A 111 -1.44 2.97 4.39
N VAL A 112 -0.67 1.95 4.02
CA VAL A 112 -1.16 0.81 3.22
C VAL A 112 -2.30 0.10 3.94
N LEU A 113 -2.15 -0.14 5.25
CA LEU A 113 -3.19 -0.79 6.06
C LEU A 113 -4.45 0.08 6.20
N MET A 114 -4.29 1.38 6.43
CA MET A 114 -5.42 2.32 6.53
C MET A 114 -6.20 2.40 5.21
N GLU A 115 -5.55 2.76 4.10
CA GLU A 115 -6.21 2.99 2.79
C GLU A 115 -6.92 1.74 2.26
N ASN A 116 -6.49 0.56 2.69
CA ASN A 116 -7.09 -0.73 2.32
C ASN A 116 -7.91 -1.35 3.47
N HIS A 117 -8.25 -0.56 4.50
CA HIS A 117 -9.17 -0.98 5.56
C HIS A 117 -10.62 -0.90 5.05
N PRO A 118 -11.52 -1.84 5.41
CA PRO A 118 -12.93 -1.78 5.00
C PRO A 118 -13.62 -0.45 5.27
N TRP A 119 -13.30 0.19 6.40
CA TRP A 119 -13.83 1.53 6.73
C TRP A 119 -13.42 2.63 5.74
N GLN A 120 -12.20 2.55 5.19
CA GLN A 120 -11.72 3.52 4.19
C GLN A 120 -12.13 3.14 2.77
N LEU A 121 -12.38 1.85 2.50
CA LEU A 121 -12.87 1.37 1.21
C LEU A 121 -14.38 1.62 1.01
N ALA A 122 -15.18 1.53 2.08
CA ALA A 122 -16.63 1.71 2.01
C ALA A 122 -17.09 3.02 1.32
N PRO A 123 -16.51 4.20 1.62
CA PRO A 123 -16.88 5.47 0.97
C PRO A 123 -16.75 5.46 -0.57
N TRP A 124 -15.81 4.69 -1.14
CA TRP A 124 -15.61 4.64 -2.59
C TRP A 124 -16.84 4.09 -3.34
N HIS A 125 -17.66 3.25 -2.68
CA HIS A 125 -18.91 2.75 -3.23
C HIS A 125 -20.02 3.82 -3.32
N TYR A 126 -19.86 4.96 -2.65
CA TYR A 126 -20.85 6.04 -2.60
C TYR A 126 -20.53 7.21 -3.53
N LEU A 127 -19.43 7.17 -4.29
CA LEU A 127 -19.02 8.26 -5.17
C LEU A 127 -20.09 8.64 -6.19
N SER A 128 -20.70 7.67 -6.86
CA SER A 128 -21.78 7.94 -7.82
C SER A 128 -22.99 8.62 -7.18
N GLN A 129 -23.28 8.31 -5.91
CA GLN A 129 -24.37 8.95 -5.17
C GLN A 129 -24.00 10.39 -4.78
N CYS A 130 -22.75 10.63 -4.33
CA CYS A 130 -22.24 11.98 -4.07
C CYS A 130 -22.30 12.89 -5.31
N VAL A 131 -22.00 12.36 -6.50
CA VAL A 131 -22.11 13.14 -7.74
C VAL A 131 -23.55 13.54 -8.03
N LYS A 132 -24.51 12.65 -7.77
CA LYS A 132 -25.94 12.89 -8.06
C LYS A 132 -26.63 13.79 -7.04
N GLU A 133 -26.32 13.61 -5.76
CA GLU A 133 -27.09 14.17 -4.64
C GLU A 133 -26.29 15.18 -3.83
N GLY A 134 -24.99 15.32 -4.09
CA GLY A 134 -24.06 16.01 -3.21
C GLY A 134 -23.77 15.24 -1.91
N GLY A 135 -23.02 15.89 -1.02
CA GLY A 135 -22.62 15.35 0.28
C GLY A 135 -21.31 14.58 0.26
N ILE A 136 -20.87 14.13 1.44
CA ILE A 136 -19.57 13.50 1.66
C ILE A 136 -19.72 11.97 1.66
N ALA A 137 -18.89 11.28 0.88
CA ALA A 137 -18.97 9.84 0.69
C ALA A 137 -18.81 9.06 2.00
N PHE A 138 -17.91 9.49 2.88
CA PHE A 138 -17.70 8.89 4.19
C PHE A 138 -18.98 8.94 5.04
N LYS A 139 -19.65 10.10 5.08
CA LYS A 139 -20.92 10.27 5.80
C LYS A 139 -22.03 9.41 5.23
N LYS A 140 -22.11 9.24 3.91
CA LYS A 140 -23.09 8.34 3.30
C LYS A 140 -22.82 6.86 3.64
N ALA A 141 -21.55 6.45 3.71
CA ALA A 141 -21.16 5.10 4.07
C ALA A 141 -21.38 4.78 5.56
N HIS A 142 -21.07 5.71 6.46
CA HIS A 142 -20.97 5.45 7.90
C HIS A 142 -21.99 6.22 8.75
N GLY A 143 -22.85 7.03 8.13
CA GLY A 143 -23.91 7.80 8.80
C GLY A 143 -23.45 9.02 9.60
N CYS A 144 -22.14 9.28 9.70
CA CYS A 144 -21.56 10.42 10.41
C CYS A 144 -20.28 10.93 9.74
N GLU A 145 -19.83 12.13 10.12
CA GLU A 145 -18.57 12.68 9.60
C GLU A 145 -17.37 11.88 10.11
N ILE A 146 -16.24 11.94 9.38
CA ILE A 146 -15.04 11.17 9.71
C ILE A 146 -14.50 11.44 11.12
N TRP A 147 -14.55 12.70 11.57
CA TRP A 147 -14.07 13.09 12.90
C TRP A 147 -15.01 12.62 14.01
N ASP A 148 -16.33 12.64 13.78
CA ASP A 148 -17.31 12.07 14.69
C ASP A 148 -17.14 10.55 14.78
N PHE A 149 -16.85 9.89 13.65
CA PHE A 149 -16.56 8.47 13.61
C PHE A 149 -15.28 8.13 14.37
N ALA A 150 -14.19 8.87 14.14
CA ALA A 150 -12.93 8.67 14.84
C ALA A 150 -13.06 8.89 16.36
N SER A 151 -13.75 9.95 16.79
CA SER A 151 -13.95 10.22 18.21
C SER A 151 -14.71 9.13 18.95
N LYS A 152 -15.60 8.39 18.26
CA LYS A 152 -16.41 7.31 18.82
C LYS A 152 -15.79 5.92 18.66
N ASN A 153 -14.83 5.75 17.74
CA ASN A 153 -14.25 4.46 17.38
C ASN A 153 -12.72 4.49 17.61
N PRO A 154 -12.24 4.09 18.81
CA PRO A 154 -10.81 4.13 19.15
C PRO A 154 -9.92 3.34 18.18
N GLU A 155 -10.42 2.24 17.63
CA GLU A 155 -9.70 1.42 16.65
C GLU A 155 -9.47 2.18 15.33
N PHE A 156 -10.53 2.77 14.77
CA PHE A 156 -10.40 3.62 13.57
C PHE A 156 -9.47 4.80 13.86
N ASN A 157 -9.63 5.46 15.01
CA ASN A 157 -8.79 6.59 15.40
C ASN A 157 -7.31 6.19 15.49
N LYS A 158 -7.00 5.00 16.02
CA LYS A 158 -5.64 4.48 16.05
C LYS A 158 -5.08 4.27 14.64
N ILE A 159 -5.82 3.55 13.78
CA ILE A 159 -5.41 3.28 12.40
C ILE A 159 -5.15 4.59 11.64
N PHE A 160 -6.06 5.56 11.79
CA PHE A 160 -5.95 6.87 11.16
C PHE A 160 -4.72 7.64 11.67
N ASN A 161 -4.53 7.73 12.99
CA ASN A 161 -3.40 8.46 13.56
C ASN A 161 -2.06 7.81 13.25
N ASP A 162 -1.97 6.47 13.21
CA ASP A 162 -0.74 5.77 12.82
C ASP A 162 -0.35 6.08 11.37
N ALA A 163 -1.33 6.12 10.45
CA ALA A 163 -1.13 6.50 9.06
C ALA A 163 -0.74 7.98 8.89
N MET A 164 -1.40 8.89 9.62
CA MET A 164 -1.04 10.32 9.57
C MET A 164 0.35 10.56 10.17
N ALA A 165 0.70 9.87 11.26
CA ALA A 165 2.03 9.96 11.86
C ALA A 165 3.13 9.48 10.91
N CYS A 166 2.91 8.37 10.18
CA CYS A 166 3.89 7.89 9.21
C CYS A 166 4.07 8.87 8.04
N LEU A 167 2.99 9.44 7.52
CA LEU A 167 3.04 10.46 6.47
C LEU A 167 3.74 11.74 6.95
N ALA A 168 3.38 12.23 8.15
CA ALA A 168 3.95 13.44 8.73
C ALA A 168 5.47 13.32 8.90
N LYS A 169 5.99 12.17 9.36
CA LYS A 169 7.44 11.93 9.46
C LYS A 169 8.14 12.05 8.11
N ILE A 170 7.56 11.47 7.05
CA ILE A 170 8.12 11.53 5.70
C ILE A 170 8.15 12.97 5.19
N VAL A 171 7.02 13.67 5.28
CA VAL A 171 6.90 15.05 4.78
C VAL A 171 7.80 15.99 5.57
N MET A 172 7.79 15.90 6.91
CA MET A 172 8.61 16.75 7.76
C MET A 172 10.11 16.48 7.60
N GLY A 173 10.50 15.23 7.31
CA GLY A 173 11.89 14.93 6.95
C GLY A 173 12.36 15.75 5.75
N VAL A 174 11.54 15.83 4.69
CA VAL A 174 11.85 16.64 3.50
C VAL A 174 11.79 18.13 3.80
N VAL A 175 10.77 18.60 4.50
CA VAL A 175 10.63 20.04 4.85
C VAL A 175 11.84 20.50 5.67
N LEU A 176 12.26 19.74 6.67
CA LEU A 176 13.43 20.09 7.48
C LEU A 176 14.75 19.99 6.71
N GLU A 177 14.80 19.21 5.63
CA GLU A 177 16.00 19.11 4.79
C GLU A 177 16.11 20.24 3.76
N GLU A 178 15.00 20.59 3.12
CA GLU A 178 14.94 21.52 1.99
C GLU A 178 14.59 22.96 2.41
N TYR A 179 13.84 23.13 3.51
CA TYR A 179 13.42 24.43 4.06
C TYR A 179 14.17 24.80 5.35
N LYS A 180 15.41 24.31 5.51
CA LYS A 180 16.25 24.46 6.71
C LYS A 180 16.21 25.86 7.32
N ASN A 181 16.49 26.88 6.51
CA ASN A 181 16.61 28.26 7.00
C ASN A 181 15.29 29.03 6.94
N GLY A 182 14.22 28.41 6.45
CA GLY A 182 12.94 29.08 6.26
C GLY A 182 12.22 29.40 7.58
N PHE A 183 12.61 28.72 8.67
CA PHE A 183 12.09 28.94 10.01
C PHE A 183 12.99 29.84 10.88
N ASP A 184 14.22 30.15 10.45
CA ASP A 184 15.23 30.85 11.28
C ASP A 184 14.80 32.24 11.74
N CYS A 185 13.96 32.91 10.96
CA CYS A 185 13.49 34.27 11.24
C CYS A 185 12.18 34.30 12.05
N LEU A 186 11.62 33.16 12.42
CA LEU A 186 10.34 33.10 13.12
C LEU A 186 10.52 33.25 14.63
N GLY A 187 9.83 34.23 15.22
CA GLY A 187 9.74 34.36 16.68
C GLY A 187 8.73 33.39 17.31
N SER A 188 7.75 32.91 16.55
CA SER A 188 6.73 31.96 16.99
C SER A 188 6.09 31.26 15.79
N LEU A 189 5.73 29.98 15.95
CA LEU A 189 5.03 29.17 14.95
C LEU A 189 3.80 28.52 15.62
N VAL A 190 2.66 28.54 14.93
CA VAL A 190 1.43 27.85 15.34
C VAL A 190 1.06 26.87 14.23
N ASP A 191 0.98 25.60 14.57
CA ASP A 191 0.47 24.52 13.72
C ASP A 191 -1.01 24.30 14.09
N VAL A 192 -1.92 24.47 13.13
CA VAL A 192 -3.39 24.57 13.32
C VAL A 192 -4.09 23.29 12.91
#